data_AF-A6W8H6-F1
#
_entry.id   AF-A6W8H6-F1
#
_cell.length_a   1.000
_cell.length_b   1.000
_cell.length_c   1.000
_cell.angle_alpha   90.00
_cell.angle_beta   90.00
_cell.angle_gamma   90.00
#
_symmetry.space_group_name_H-M   'P 1'
#
loop_
_entity.id
_entity.type
_entity.pdbx_description
1 polymer ?
#
loop_
_entity_poly.entity_id
_entity_poly.type
_entity_poly.pdbx_seq_one_letter_code
_entity_poly.pdbx_strand_id
1 'polypeptide(L)'
;MIDPVGPVESLAGDRWRDAWGAALADVEVDVTTAEELLARLHAGGEDVPEELLTPQDWIAPSLQGAIPMEFSDRARRLLQRHLEVSERLAEALVQVRAQRRALGKMERAERRPVFFDKPL
;
A
#
# COMPACT_ATOMS: atom_id res chain seq x y z
N MET A 1 -35.95 27.24 -31.62
CA MET A 1 -36.01 27.56 -30.19
C MET A 1 -35.13 26.52 -29.52
N ILE A 2 -33.85 26.85 -29.32
CA ILE A 2 -32.85 25.97 -28.69
C ILE A 2 -32.92 26.31 -27.21
N ASP A 3 -33.30 25.36 -26.37
CA ASP A 3 -33.19 25.52 -24.92
C ASP A 3 -31.70 25.66 -24.56
N PRO A 4 -31.31 26.64 -23.73
CA PRO A 4 -29.95 26.72 -23.24
C PRO A 4 -29.74 25.54 -22.29
N VAL A 5 -28.95 24.55 -22.72
CA VAL A 5 -28.39 23.51 -21.86
C VAL A 5 -27.75 24.21 -20.66
N GLY A 6 -28.41 24.12 -19.52
CA GLY A 6 -28.24 25.04 -18.40
C GLY A 6 -27.03 24.75 -17.50
N PRO A 7 -26.81 25.59 -16.46
CA PRO A 7 -25.67 25.54 -15.54
C PRO A 7 -25.48 24.19 -14.80
N VAL A 8 -26.49 23.32 -14.78
CA VAL A 8 -26.46 22.04 -14.06
C VAL A 8 -25.48 21.04 -14.69
N GLU A 9 -25.33 21.00 -16.01
CA GLU A 9 -24.37 20.10 -16.67
C GLU A 9 -22.92 20.51 -16.41
N SER A 10 -22.64 21.82 -16.40
CA SER A 10 -21.32 22.34 -16.02
C SER A 10 -20.98 21.98 -14.57
N LEU A 11 -21.93 22.16 -13.64
CA LEU A 11 -21.74 21.81 -12.24
C LEU A 11 -21.50 20.31 -12.02
N ALA A 12 -22.15 19.45 -12.80
CA ALA A 12 -21.89 18.01 -12.76
C ALA A 12 -20.48 17.68 -13.27
N GLY A 13 -20.03 18.34 -14.36
CA GLY A 13 -18.67 18.22 -14.88
C GLY A 13 -17.60 18.73 -13.91
N ASP A 14 -17.85 19.83 -13.21
CA ASP A 14 -16.96 20.36 -12.16
C ASP A 14 -16.86 19.38 -10.98
N ARG A 15 -17.99 18.90 -10.46
CA ARG A 15 -18.01 17.93 -9.35
C ARG A 15 -17.30 16.62 -9.70
N TRP A 16 -17.46 16.14 -10.93
CA TRP A 16 -16.75 14.97 -11.43
C TRP A 16 -15.23 15.19 -11.46
N ARG A 17 -14.78 16.33 -12.00
CA ARG A 17 -13.35 16.71 -12.00
C ARG A 17 -12.78 16.83 -10.59
N ASP A 18 -13.52 17.47 -9.68
CA ASP A 18 -13.11 17.65 -8.28
C ASP A 18 -13.01 16.31 -7.56
N ALA A 19 -13.94 15.39 -7.79
CA ALA A 19 -13.91 14.04 -7.21
C ALA A 19 -12.67 13.26 -7.67
N TRP A 20 -12.31 13.34 -8.96
CA TRP A 20 -11.09 12.73 -9.49
C TRP A 20 -9.83 13.38 -8.91
N GLY A 21 -9.81 14.71 -8.79
CA GLY A 21 -8.70 15.44 -8.21
C GLY A 21 -8.45 15.06 -6.75
N ALA A 22 -9.53 14.95 -5.95
CA ALA A 22 -9.49 14.53 -4.56
C ALA A 22 -9.00 13.09 -4.42
N ALA A 23 -9.59 12.14 -5.15
CA ALA A 23 -9.18 10.74 -5.06
C ALA A 23 -7.71 10.52 -5.46
N LEU A 24 -7.21 11.24 -6.47
CA LEU A 24 -5.79 11.17 -6.82
C LEU A 24 -4.88 11.79 -5.75
N ALA A 25 -5.35 12.82 -5.03
CA ALA A 25 -4.59 13.38 -3.92
C ALA A 25 -4.51 12.42 -2.74
N ASP A 26 -5.62 11.75 -2.39
CA ASP A 26 -5.67 10.78 -1.30
C ASP A 26 -4.72 9.60 -1.58
N VAL A 27 -4.79 9.01 -2.78
CA VAL A 27 -3.88 7.90 -3.17
C VAL A 27 -2.42 8.34 -3.20
N GLU A 28 -2.14 9.60 -3.55
CA GLU A 28 -0.78 10.13 -3.55
C GLU A 28 -0.21 10.28 -2.13
N VAL A 29 -1.04 10.60 -1.14
CA VAL A 29 -0.66 10.59 0.29
C VAL A 29 -0.35 9.18 0.75
N ASP A 30 -1.19 8.20 0.40
CA ASP A 30 -0.98 6.80 0.77
C ASP A 30 0.32 6.23 0.19
N VAL A 31 0.58 6.46 -1.10
CA VAL A 31 1.81 6.01 -1.76
C VAL A 31 3.04 6.67 -1.16
N THR A 32 2.98 7.97 -0.88
CA THR A 32 4.10 8.70 -0.25
C THR A 32 4.39 8.15 1.15
N THR A 33 3.35 7.88 1.93
CA THR A 33 3.48 7.27 3.27
C THR A 33 4.12 5.88 3.18
N ALA A 34 3.71 5.06 2.21
CA ALA A 34 4.30 3.73 2.00
C ALA A 34 5.78 3.80 1.58
N GLU A 35 6.14 4.74 0.70
CA GLU A 35 7.54 4.98 0.30
C GLU A 35 8.40 5.39 1.49
N GLU A 36 7.91 6.29 2.35
CA GLU A 36 8.61 6.74 3.57
C GLU A 36 8.80 5.60 4.57
N LEU A 37 7.77 4.79 4.80
CA LEU A 37 7.84 3.61 5.67
C LEU A 37 8.88 2.61 5.17
N LEU A 38 8.88 2.33 3.86
CA LEU A 38 9.91 1.49 3.24
C LEU A 38 11.30 2.09 3.42
N ALA A 39 11.49 3.40 3.20
CA ALA A 39 12.78 4.05 3.37
C ALA A 39 13.30 3.94 4.81
N ARG A 40 12.43 4.15 5.81
CA ARG A 40 12.76 3.99 7.24
C ARG A 40 13.17 2.56 7.58
N LEU A 41 12.44 1.56 7.07
CA LEU A 41 12.77 0.16 7.25
C LEU A 41 14.16 -0.18 6.67
N HIS A 42 14.49 0.35 5.48
CA HIS A 42 15.80 0.14 4.86
C HIS A 42 16.94 0.84 5.61
N ALA A 43 16.67 1.99 6.22
CA ALA A 43 17.66 2.72 7.02
C ALA A 43 17.97 2.07 8.38
N GLY A 44 17.30 0.96 8.73
CA GLY A 44 17.46 0.29 10.02
C GLY A 44 16.80 1.02 11.18
N GLY A 45 15.82 1.90 10.91
CA GLY A 45 15.04 2.53 11.97
C GLY A 45 14.13 1.51 12.65
N GLU A 46 14.29 1.33 13.96
CA GLU A 46 13.46 0.41 14.76
C GLU A 46 12.06 0.98 15.08
N ASP A 47 11.87 2.30 14.98
CA ASP A 47 10.61 2.95 15.37
C ASP A 47 9.74 3.28 14.14
N VAL A 48 8.80 2.38 13.83
CA VAL A 48 7.61 2.73 13.05
C VAL A 48 6.50 3.08 14.06
N PRO A 49 5.92 4.29 14.00
CA PRO A 49 4.79 4.64 14.87
C PRO A 49 3.69 3.58 14.84
N GLU A 50 3.20 3.17 16.01
CA GLU A 50 2.19 2.10 16.14
C GLU A 50 0.88 2.46 15.41
N GLU A 51 0.57 3.75 15.31
CA GLU A 51 -0.54 4.30 14.52
C GLU A 51 -0.46 3.89 13.03
N LEU A 52 0.75 3.74 12.48
CA LEU A 52 0.98 3.31 11.10
C LEU A 52 0.97 1.78 10.94
N LEU A 53 0.99 1.03 12.04
CA LEU A 53 0.92 -0.44 12.04
C LEU A 53 -0.52 -0.97 12.11
N THR A 54 -1.50 -0.10 12.39
CA THR A 54 -2.91 -0.47 12.43
C THR A 54 -3.42 -0.61 10.99
N PRO A 55 -3.85 -1.81 10.55
CA PRO A 55 -4.39 -1.99 9.22
C PRO A 55 -5.68 -1.18 9.08
N GLN A 56 -5.65 -0.17 8.21
CA GLN A 56 -6.85 0.55 7.79
C GLN A 56 -7.50 -0.23 6.64
N ASP A 57 -8.81 -0.35 6.66
CA ASP A 57 -9.55 -0.93 5.54
C ASP A 57 -9.35 -0.03 4.31
N TRP A 58 -8.83 -0.61 3.22
CA TRP A 58 -8.73 0.11 1.96
C TRP A 58 -10.13 0.30 1.37
N ILE A 59 -10.56 1.57 1.26
CA ILE A 59 -11.81 1.94 0.63
C ILE A 59 -11.49 2.41 -0.80
N ALA A 60 -11.97 1.67 -1.80
CA ALA A 60 -11.84 2.09 -3.18
C ALA A 60 -12.65 3.40 -3.40
N PRO A 61 -12.06 4.43 -4.03
CA PRO A 61 -12.77 5.68 -4.25
C PRO A 61 -13.94 5.45 -5.23
N SER A 62 -15.11 5.99 -4.90
CA SER A 62 -16.33 5.87 -5.71
C SER A 62 -16.34 6.86 -6.88
N LEU A 63 -15.41 6.65 -7.80
CA LEU A 63 -15.24 7.50 -8.97
C LEU A 63 -16.21 7.10 -10.07
N GLN A 64 -16.94 8.08 -10.59
CA GLN A 64 -17.88 7.88 -11.70
C GLN A 64 -17.20 8.30 -13.00
N GLY A 65 -17.41 7.52 -14.07
CA GLY A 65 -16.87 7.81 -15.39
C GLY A 65 -15.38 7.53 -15.56
N ALA A 66 -14.86 7.79 -16.77
CA ALA A 66 -13.44 7.70 -17.06
C ALA A 66 -12.65 8.80 -16.34
N ILE A 67 -11.33 8.65 -16.27
CA ILE A 67 -10.44 9.69 -15.76
C ILE A 67 -10.43 10.92 -16.71
N PRO A 68 -10.53 12.15 -16.19
CA PRO A 68 -10.33 13.36 -16.99
C PRO A 68 -8.93 13.38 -17.64
N MET A 69 -8.86 13.85 -18.89
CA MET A 69 -7.66 13.76 -19.72
C MET A 69 -6.45 14.47 -19.07
N GLU A 70 -6.69 15.61 -18.42
CA GLU A 70 -5.70 16.41 -17.69
C GLU A 70 -5.03 15.66 -16.54
N PHE A 71 -5.68 14.64 -15.98
CA PHE A 71 -5.14 13.82 -14.90
C PHE A 71 -4.43 12.55 -15.38
N SER A 72 -4.49 12.23 -16.68
CA SER A 72 -3.95 10.97 -17.22
C SER A 72 -2.47 10.77 -16.89
N ASP A 73 -1.66 11.81 -17.07
CA ASP A 73 -0.23 11.73 -16.81
C ASP A 73 0.09 11.66 -15.32
N ARG A 74 -0.69 12.37 -14.49
CA ARG A 74 -0.58 12.28 -13.03
C ARG A 74 -0.89 10.86 -12.55
N ALA A 75 -2.01 10.29 -13.01
CA ALA A 75 -2.41 8.94 -12.65
C ALA A 75 -1.41 7.89 -13.13
N ARG A 76 -0.83 8.04 -14.34
CA ARG A 76 0.19 7.11 -14.85
C ARG A 76 1.45 7.12 -13.97
N ARG A 77 1.93 8.30 -13.58
CA ARG A 77 3.08 8.41 -12.67
C ARG A 77 2.79 7.83 -11.29
N LEU A 78 1.59 8.07 -10.76
CA LEU A 78 1.18 7.53 -9.48
C LEU A 78 1.07 6.00 -9.50
N LEU A 79 0.51 5.42 -10.57
CA LEU A 79 0.46 3.98 -10.77
C LEU A 79 1.87 3.37 -10.83
N GLN A 80 2.80 4.00 -11.53
CA GLN A 80 4.17 3.51 -11.59
C GLN A 80 4.81 3.44 -10.20
N ARG A 81 4.72 4.53 -9.41
CA ARG A 81 5.20 4.55 -8.01
C ARG A 81 4.56 3.46 -7.17
N HIS A 82 3.26 3.24 -7.32
CA HIS A 82 2.54 2.21 -6.58
C HIS A 82 3.04 0.79 -6.92
N LEU A 83 3.35 0.52 -8.19
CA LEU A 83 3.94 -0.76 -8.62
C LEU A 83 5.34 -0.95 -8.04
N GLU A 84 6.18 0.10 -8.06
CA GLU A 84 7.53 0.07 -7.47
C GLU A 84 7.49 -0.21 -5.96
N VAL A 85 6.58 0.43 -5.22
CA VAL A 85 6.34 0.16 -3.79
C VAL A 85 5.89 -1.28 -3.57
N SER A 86 4.93 -1.75 -4.38
CA SER A 86 4.38 -3.11 -4.27
C SER A 86 5.44 -4.18 -4.50
N GLU A 87 6.32 -3.97 -5.49
CA GLU A 87 7.44 -4.85 -5.79
C GLU A 87 8.41 -4.93 -4.61
N ARG A 88 8.84 -3.78 -4.08
CA ARG A 88 9.75 -3.72 -2.92
C ARG A 88 9.15 -4.36 -1.67
N LEU A 89 7.85 -4.19 -1.44
CA LEU A 89 7.14 -4.86 -0.33
C LEU A 89 7.12 -6.39 -0.51
N ALA A 90 6.86 -6.87 -1.72
CA ALA A 90 6.87 -8.29 -2.02
C ALA A 90 8.26 -8.92 -1.78
N GLU A 91 9.31 -8.25 -2.22
CA GLU A 91 10.70 -8.64 -1.97
C GLU A 91 11.02 -8.71 -0.47
N ALA A 92 10.67 -7.68 0.29
CA ALA A 92 10.88 -7.64 1.73
C ALA A 92 10.14 -8.78 2.45
N LEU A 93 8.89 -9.07 2.07
CA LEU A 93 8.10 -10.18 2.63
C LEU A 93 8.75 -11.55 2.38
N VAL A 94 9.37 -11.75 1.21
CA VAL A 94 10.10 -13.00 0.91
C VAL A 94 11.29 -13.15 1.85
N GLN A 95 12.07 -12.08 2.08
CA GLN A 95 13.21 -12.10 2.99
C GLN A 95 12.79 -12.40 4.43
N VAL A 96 11.75 -11.73 4.94
CA VAL A 96 11.20 -11.97 6.29
C VAL A 96 10.75 -13.43 6.46
N ARG A 97 10.08 -14.00 5.44
CA ARG A 97 9.66 -15.42 5.47
C ARG A 97 10.86 -16.38 5.51
N ALA A 98 11.94 -16.08 4.79
CA ALA A 98 13.15 -16.90 4.80
C ALA A 98 13.83 -16.85 6.19
N GLN A 99 13.97 -15.67 6.78
CA GLN A 99 14.54 -15.48 8.12
C GLN A 99 13.73 -16.22 9.20
N ARG A 100 12.40 -16.09 9.18
CA ARG A 100 11.52 -16.82 10.12
C ARG A 100 11.68 -18.34 10.02
N ARG A 101 11.84 -18.88 8.80
CA ARG A 101 12.09 -20.32 8.59
C ARG A 101 13.44 -20.76 9.15
N ALA A 102 14.49 -19.93 9.03
CA ALA A 102 15.81 -20.23 9.57
C ALA A 102 15.79 -20.24 11.10
N LEU A 103 15.19 -19.22 11.72
CA LEU A 103 15.04 -19.13 13.19
C LEU A 103 14.27 -20.32 13.75
N GLY A 104 13.17 -20.73 13.13
CA GLY A 104 12.41 -21.91 13.57
C GLY A 104 13.19 -23.23 13.48
N LYS A 105 14.18 -23.35 12.59
CA LYS A 105 15.09 -24.50 12.55
C LYS A 105 16.10 -24.47 13.71
N MET A 106 16.61 -23.28 14.05
CA MET A 106 17.55 -23.11 15.17
C MET A 106 16.87 -23.41 16.51
N GLU A 107 15.67 -22.89 16.75
CA GLU A 107 14.88 -23.16 17.96
C GLU A 107 14.60 -24.68 18.12
N ARG A 108 14.34 -25.38 17.02
CA ARG A 108 14.16 -26.84 17.04
C ARG A 108 15.44 -27.60 17.39
N ALA A 109 16.62 -27.11 16.99
CA ALA A 109 17.90 -27.72 17.33
C ALA A 109 18.29 -27.47 18.80
N GLU A 110 17.84 -26.36 19.39
CA GLU A 110 18.03 -26.04 20.82
C GLU A 110 17.16 -26.88 21.76
N ARG A 111 16.10 -27.54 21.27
CA ARG A 111 15.37 -28.58 22.02
C ARG A 111 16.30 -29.77 22.27
N ARG A 112 17.00 -29.70 23.40
CA ARG A 112 17.99 -30.65 23.92
C ARG A 112 17.46 -32.10 23.83
N PRO A 113 18.24 -33.05 23.28
CA PRO A 113 17.80 -34.44 23.21
C PRO A 113 17.48 -35.00 24.59
N VAL A 114 16.28 -35.58 24.75
CA VAL A 114 15.88 -36.30 25.96
C VAL A 114 16.30 -37.75 25.79
N PHE A 115 17.34 -38.17 26.51
CA PHE A 115 17.78 -39.56 26.53
C PHE A 115 16.90 -40.36 27.51
N PHE A 116 16.21 -41.37 27.00
CA PHE A 116 15.52 -42.36 27.83
C PHE A 116 16.47 -43.53 28.06
N ASP A 117 16.88 -43.73 29.31
CA ASP A 117 17.62 -44.92 29.69
C ASP A 117 16.63 -46.07 29.87
N LYS A 118 16.79 -47.15 29.10
CA LYS A 118 15.97 -48.35 29.22
C LYS A 118 16.73 -49.34 30.11
N PRO A 119 16.20 -49.72 31.28
CA PRO A 119 16.80 -50.80 32.05
C PRO A 119 16.66 -52.12 31.27
N LEU A 120 17.76 -52.87 31.22
CA LEU A 120 17.88 -54.21 30.64
C LEU A 120 17.07 -55.25 31.42
#